data_AF-A0ABD4Q7T9-F1
#
_entry.id   AF-A0ABD4Q7T9-F1
#
_cell.length_a   1.000
_cell.length_b   1.000
_cell.length_c   1.000
_cell.angle_alpha   90.00
_cell.angle_beta   90.00
_cell.angle_gamma   90.00
#
_symmetry.space_group_name_H-M   'P 1'
#
loop_
_entity.id
_entity.type
_entity.pdbx_description
1 polymer ?
#
loop_
_entity_poly.entity_id
_entity_poly.type
_entity_poly.pdbx_seq_one_letter_code
_entity_poly.pdbx_strand_id
1 'polypeptide(L)'
;ARHADMPVVVVGDIDRGGVFAALYGTVALLEPADQRLVAGFVINKFRGDPTLLAPGLRQIEDLTGRPVHGVLPWNPDLWLDSEDALAVG
;
A
#
# COMPACT_ATOMS: atom_id res chain seq x y z
N ALA A 1 -9.58 -11.57 -7.66
CA ALA A 1 -8.16 -11.82 -7.99
C ALA A 1 -7.90 -13.28 -8.33
N ARG A 2 -7.94 -14.21 -7.35
CA ARG A 2 -7.65 -15.65 -7.57
C ARG A 2 -8.35 -16.30 -8.76
N HIS A 3 -9.66 -16.09 -8.89
CA HIS A 3 -10.47 -16.76 -9.93
C HIS A 3 -10.10 -16.37 -11.36
N ALA A 4 -9.41 -15.25 -11.53
CA ALA A 4 -8.97 -14.72 -12.82
C ALA A 4 -7.46 -14.49 -12.88
N ASP A 5 -6.70 -15.03 -11.91
CA ASP A 5 -5.25 -14.83 -11.75
C ASP A 5 -4.81 -13.36 -11.89
N MET A 6 -5.64 -12.44 -11.41
CA MET A 6 -5.40 -11.00 -11.60
C MET A 6 -4.35 -10.49 -10.61
N PRO A 7 -3.32 -9.76 -11.09
CA PRO A 7 -2.37 -9.09 -10.21
C PRO A 7 -3.08 -8.02 -9.38
N VAL A 8 -2.67 -7.89 -8.12
CA VAL A 8 -3.23 -6.91 -7.17
C VAL A 8 -2.13 -6.04 -6.57
N VAL A 9 -2.46 -4.78 -6.32
CA VAL A 9 -1.61 -3.84 -5.59
C VAL A 9 -2.23 -3.61 -4.22
N VAL A 10 -1.40 -3.65 -3.17
CA VAL A 10 -1.84 -3.32 -1.82
C VAL A 10 -1.49 -1.86 -1.55
N VAL A 11 -2.51 -1.06 -1.22
CA VAL A 11 -2.35 0.37 -0.93
C VAL A 11 -2.30 0.57 0.59
N GLY A 12 -1.18 1.11 1.08
CA GLY A 12 -0.99 1.43 2.49
C GLY A 12 -1.31 2.89 2.79
N ASP A 13 -2.27 3.14 3.69
CA ASP A 13 -2.54 4.49 4.22
C ASP A 13 -1.51 4.84 5.29
N ILE A 14 -0.60 5.77 4.99
CA ILE A 14 0.47 6.16 5.92
C ILE A 14 0.00 7.07 7.05
N ASP A 15 -1.11 7.81 6.87
CA ASP A 15 -1.64 8.73 7.89
C ASP A 15 -2.08 7.96 9.16
N ARG A 16 -2.40 6.66 9.04
CA ARG A 16 -2.76 5.78 10.16
C ARG A 16 -1.56 5.31 11.00
N GLY A 17 -0.34 5.54 10.54
CA GLY A 17 0.87 5.00 11.15
C GLY A 17 1.05 3.49 10.93
N GLY A 18 2.26 2.98 11.18
CA GLY A 18 2.56 1.55 11.10
C GLY A 18 2.47 0.92 9.70
N VAL A 19 2.44 1.72 8.63
CA VAL A 19 2.16 1.25 7.26
C VAL A 19 3.06 0.10 6.82
N PHE A 20 4.37 0.13 7.12
CA PHE A 20 5.30 -0.94 6.73
C PHE A 20 4.99 -2.27 7.42
N ALA A 21 4.67 -2.22 8.72
CA ALA A 21 4.27 -3.41 9.46
C ALA A 21 2.94 -3.97 8.94
N ALA A 22 2.00 -3.10 8.59
CA ALA A 22 0.73 -3.50 7.99
C ALA A 22 0.94 -4.17 6.63
N LEU A 23 1.73 -3.58 5.72
CA LEU A 23 2.02 -4.15 4.40
C LEU A 23 2.72 -5.52 4.50
N TYR A 24 3.75 -5.60 5.33
CA TYR A 24 4.46 -6.87 5.58
C TYR A 24 3.52 -7.91 6.18
N GLY A 25 2.76 -7.53 7.20
CA GLY A 25 1.79 -8.39 7.87
C GLY A 25 0.72 -8.90 6.89
N THR A 26 0.20 -8.06 6.01
CA THR A 26 -0.74 -8.47 4.96
C THR A 26 -0.15 -9.59 4.11
N VAL A 27 1.05 -9.42 3.56
CA VAL A 27 1.68 -10.46 2.74
C VAL A 27 1.98 -11.71 3.55
N ALA A 28 2.52 -11.57 4.75
CA ALA A 28 2.94 -12.69 5.59
C ALA A 28 1.75 -13.56 6.06
N LEU A 29 0.55 -12.97 6.20
CA LEU A 29 -0.66 -13.67 6.61
C LEU A 29 -1.41 -14.34 5.45
N LEU A 30 -1.11 -13.98 4.20
CA LEU A 30 -1.75 -14.59 3.03
C LEU A 30 -1.19 -15.98 2.77
N GLU A 31 -2.02 -16.88 2.26
CA GLU A 31 -1.57 -18.17 1.71
C GLU A 31 -0.68 -17.95 0.47
N PRO A 32 0.24 -18.89 0.15
CA PRO A 32 1.15 -18.74 -0.99
C PRO A 32 0.46 -18.45 -2.33
N ALA A 33 -0.74 -18.99 -2.55
CA ALA A 33 -1.51 -18.74 -3.77
C ALA A 33 -2.02 -17.30 -3.90
N ASP A 34 -2.35 -16.63 -2.78
CA ASP A 34 -2.68 -15.21 -2.77
C ASP A 34 -1.44 -14.33 -2.82
N GLN A 35 -0.40 -14.71 -2.08
CA GLN A 35 0.86 -14.00 -2.08
C GLN A 35 1.38 -13.80 -3.51
N ARG A 36 1.28 -14.83 -4.37
CA ARG A 36 1.71 -14.75 -5.77
C ARG A 36 1.01 -13.66 -6.58
N LEU A 37 -0.22 -13.30 -6.22
CA LEU A 37 -1.00 -12.27 -6.92
C LEU A 37 -0.60 -10.85 -6.52
N VAL A 38 0.06 -10.67 -5.37
CA VAL A 38 0.49 -9.35 -4.91
C VAL A 38 1.64 -8.85 -5.78
N ALA A 39 1.33 -7.94 -6.68
CA ALA A 39 2.23 -7.35 -7.66
C ALA A 39 3.06 -6.17 -7.09
N GLY A 40 2.81 -5.77 -5.85
CA GLY A 40 3.55 -4.70 -5.18
C GLY A 40 2.67 -3.79 -4.34
N PHE A 41 3.24 -2.64 -3.98
CA PHE A 41 2.66 -1.72 -3.03
C PHE A 41 2.56 -0.30 -3.57
N VAL A 42 1.61 0.46 -3.03
CA VAL A 42 1.56 1.93 -3.14
C VAL A 42 1.39 2.50 -1.75
N ILE A 43 2.20 3.49 -1.39
CA ILE A 43 1.99 4.26 -0.15
C ILE A 43 1.09 5.44 -0.49
N ASN A 44 0.01 5.66 0.27
CA ASN A 44 -0.94 6.72 0.03
C ASN A 44 -0.96 7.75 1.16
N LYS A 45 -1.39 8.98 0.82
CA LYS A 45 -1.57 10.14 1.73
C LYS A 45 -0.29 10.65 2.38
N PHE A 46 0.86 10.46 1.75
CA PHE A 46 2.11 10.92 2.36
C PHE A 46 2.21 12.45 2.39
N ARG A 47 2.70 12.99 3.51
CA ARG A 47 2.92 14.43 3.72
C ARG A 47 4.40 14.68 3.94
N GLY A 48 4.96 15.65 3.22
CA GLY A 48 6.36 16.04 3.32
C GLY A 48 7.20 15.52 2.14
N ASP A 49 8.51 15.38 2.37
CA ASP A 49 9.48 14.95 1.35
C ASP A 49 9.52 13.42 1.23
N PRO A 50 9.09 12.83 0.09
CA PRO A 50 9.05 11.38 -0.10
C PRO A 50 10.43 10.71 -0.03
N THR A 51 11.51 11.45 -0.23
CA THR A 51 12.87 10.90 -0.15
C THR A 51 13.20 10.40 1.25
N LEU A 52 12.54 10.94 2.30
CA LEU A 52 12.68 10.50 3.68
C LEU A 52 12.14 9.08 3.90
N LEU A 53 11.22 8.59 3.05
CA LEU A 53 10.70 7.23 3.13
C LEU A 53 11.62 6.19 2.50
N ALA A 54 12.59 6.60 1.69
CA ALA A 54 13.39 5.69 0.87
C ALA A 54 14.01 4.50 1.63
N PRO A 55 14.53 4.65 2.87
CA PRO A 55 15.01 3.51 3.64
C PRO A 55 13.91 2.49 3.97
N GLY A 56 12.71 2.95 4.36
CA GLY A 56 11.58 2.08 4.67
C GLY A 56 10.98 1.42 3.42
N LEU A 57 10.96 2.13 2.28
CA LEU A 57 10.53 1.55 1.00
C LEU A 57 11.46 0.40 0.60
N ARG A 58 12.79 0.60 0.65
CA ARG A 58 13.75 -0.47 0.38
C ARG A 58 13.57 -1.66 1.32
N GLN A 59 13.39 -1.39 2.61
CA GLN A 59 13.22 -2.47 3.59
C GLN A 59 11.98 -3.33 3.30
N ILE A 60 10.85 -2.75 2.90
CA ILE A 60 9.66 -3.54 2.56
C ILE A 60 9.84 -4.32 1.26
N GLU A 61 10.54 -3.74 0.27
CA GLU A 61 10.90 -4.45 -0.97
C GLU A 61 11.79 -5.65 -0.67
N ASP A 62 12.81 -5.50 0.18
CA ASP A 62 13.72 -6.56 0.59
C ASP A 62 13.00 -7.68 1.37
N LEU A 63 12.14 -7.31 2.32
CA LEU A 63 11.42 -8.28 3.16
C LEU A 63 10.37 -9.09 2.39
N THR A 64 9.78 -8.50 1.35
CA THR A 64 8.66 -9.11 0.63
C THR A 64 9.03 -9.58 -0.77
N GLY A 65 10.17 -9.16 -1.32
CA GLY A 65 10.56 -9.40 -2.71
C GLY A 65 9.62 -8.74 -3.72
N ARG A 66 8.88 -7.69 -3.33
CA ARG A 66 7.86 -7.04 -4.16
C ARG A 66 8.11 -5.53 -4.25
N PRO A 67 7.92 -4.92 -5.43
CA PRO A 67 8.24 -3.52 -5.63
C PRO A 67 7.25 -2.59 -4.91
N VAL A 68 7.74 -1.40 -4.56
CA VAL A 68 6.89 -0.25 -4.26
C VAL A 68 6.77 0.59 -5.53
N HIS A 69 5.56 0.66 -6.10
CA HIS A 69 5.29 1.39 -7.34
C HIS A 69 5.33 2.91 -7.16
N GLY A 70 5.15 3.39 -5.94
CA GLY A 70 5.32 4.81 -5.61
C GLY A 70 4.69 5.22 -4.30
N VAL A 71 4.88 6.51 -4.00
CA VAL A 71 4.27 7.21 -2.86
C VAL A 71 3.37 8.30 -3.41
N LEU A 72 2.08 8.19 -3.16
CA LEU A 72 1.10 9.20 -3.53
C LEU A 72 1.10 10.30 -2.46
N PRO A 73 1.34 11.56 -2.84
CA PRO A 73 1.28 12.67 -1.92
C PRO A 73 -0.16 12.93 -1.49
N TRP A 74 -0.33 13.39 -0.25
CA TRP A 74 -1.57 14.01 0.15
C TRP A 74 -1.79 15.30 -0.65
N ASN A 75 -2.93 15.40 -1.33
CA ASN A 75 -3.35 16.62 -2.03
C ASN A 75 -4.71 17.07 -1.45
N PRO A 76 -4.77 18.20 -0.72
CA PRO A 76 -6.02 18.72 -0.15
C PRO A 76 -6.99 19.25 -1.23
N ASP A 77 -6.49 19.58 -2.41
CA ASP A 77 -7.29 20.13 -3.52
C ASP A 77 -7.83 19.03 -4.46
N LEU A 78 -7.38 17.78 -4.27
CA LEU A 78 -7.88 16.63 -5.01
C LEU A 78 -9.22 16.19 -4.42
N TRP A 79 -10.30 16.72 -4.96
CA TRP A 79 -11.65 16.26 -4.64
C TRP A 79 -11.98 15.01 -5.46
N LEU A 80 -12.25 13.91 -4.77
CA LEU A 80 -12.75 12.67 -5.35
C LEU A 80 -14.18 12.48 -4.85
N ASP A 81 -15.09 12.16 -5.75
CA ASP A 81 -16.44 11.72 -5.38
C ASP A 81 -16.33 10.55 -4.40
N SER A 82 -17.04 10.64 -3.29
CA SER A 82 -17.11 9.56 -2.32
C SER A 82 -18.00 8.47 -2.90
N GLU A 83 -17.39 7.45 -3.50
CA GLU A 83 -18.13 6.35 -4.14
C GLU A 83 -18.92 5.54 -3.10
N ASP A 84 -18.36 5.32 -1.90
CA ASP A 84 -19.02 4.71 -0.72
C ASP A 84 -18.23 5.01 0.57
N ALA A 85 -18.20 6.27 1.01
CA ALA A 85 -17.64 6.59 2.32
C ALA A 85 -18.62 6.13 3.41
N LEU A 86 -18.29 5.06 4.15
CA LEU A 86 -18.93 4.80 5.44
C LEU A 86 -18.67 6.02 6.33
N ALA A 87 -19.67 6.90 6.42
CA ALA A 87 -19.71 7.96 7.41
C ALA A 87 -19.81 7.29 8.78
N VAL A 88 -18.68 7.03 9.41
CA VAL A 88 -18.66 6.74 10.84
C VAL A 88 -18.86 8.08 11.52
N GLY A 89 -20.09 8.29 12.01
CA GLY A 89 -20.46 9.44 12.84
C GLY A 89 -19.76 9.44 14.18
#